data_AF-A0A956HS76-F1
#
_entry.id   AF-A0A956HS76-F1
#
_cell.length_a   1.000
_cell.length_b   1.000
_cell.length_c   1.000
_cell.angle_alpha   90.00
_cell.angle_beta   90.00
_cell.angle_gamma   90.00
#
_symmetry.space_group_name_H-M   'P 1'
#
loop_
_entity.id
_entity.type
_entity.pdbx_description
1 polymer ?
#
loop_
_entity_poly.entity_id
_entity_poly.type
_entity_poly.pdbx_seq_one_letter_code
_entity_poly.pdbx_strand_id
1 'polypeptide(L)'
;GDVCSFQVCVTPGTVCIDNADCDADEYCEFSLGEPAMEGMGECAGGFEPATGKCLPAPPVCPPDNEPEPGEEITCLTECQYVPDGSFSPVVKHHWSSGTVMMAPIVIQLDDDNCDGVVNEKDIPEILFHEFFGGDYNHNGRLHAISIVDGQIVEKWAFQPATDRIHPGREIAGGDLDGVPGSEIVMCTEDNKLRAVDAAGNPLWVSSYAGGCIHPSIVDMNGDGLAEVLIERAMIDGATGATLLDIPEGIGTVTGADINSDGELEIVGATKAYNIGGGLVAETSLGGLHPAIGDFDLDGKPEVAVIDNNGNLGRHHLIIWRYAQGMPGNVEIIRAGIDINGPLSNALCPVNSAGYKGGGGPPTI
;
A
#
# COMPACT_ATOMS: atom_id res chain seq x y z
N GLY A 1 -31.14 7.26 -24.89
CA GLY A 1 -32.29 8.17 -24.95
C GLY A 1 -32.29 8.99 -23.68
N ASP A 2 -32.90 10.16 -23.71
CA ASP A 2 -32.83 11.09 -22.57
C ASP A 2 -33.56 10.52 -21.34
N VAL A 3 -33.02 10.79 -20.16
CA VAL A 3 -33.56 10.42 -18.87
C VAL A 3 -33.88 11.68 -18.07
N CYS A 4 -34.85 11.61 -17.17
CA CYS A 4 -35.10 12.71 -16.24
C CYS A 4 -34.12 12.61 -15.08
N SER A 5 -33.21 13.57 -14.94
CA SER A 5 -32.38 13.75 -13.76
C SER A 5 -32.61 15.14 -13.22
N PHE A 6 -32.96 15.26 -11.93
CA PHE A 6 -33.14 16.54 -11.26
C PHE A 6 -34.01 17.57 -12.03
N GLN A 7 -35.18 17.11 -12.48
CA GLN A 7 -36.17 17.90 -13.24
C GLN A 7 -35.73 18.38 -14.63
N VAL A 8 -34.57 17.93 -15.12
CA VAL A 8 -34.09 18.19 -16.47
C VAL A 8 -33.95 16.88 -17.25
N CYS A 9 -34.27 16.93 -18.55
CA CYS A 9 -33.95 15.83 -19.45
C CYS A 9 -32.46 15.89 -19.76
N VAL A 10 -31.74 14.83 -19.42
CA VAL A 10 -30.30 14.69 -19.65
C VAL A 10 -30.04 13.47 -20.50
N THR A 11 -29.05 13.55 -21.38
CA THR A 11 -28.54 12.38 -22.10
C THR A 11 -27.55 11.68 -21.18
N PRO A 12 -27.75 10.39 -20.84
CA PRO A 12 -26.78 9.65 -20.04
C PRO A 12 -25.39 9.62 -20.68
N GLY A 13 -24.35 9.83 -19.87
CA GLY A 13 -22.96 9.89 -20.29
C GLY A 13 -22.28 8.53 -20.47
N THR A 14 -21.00 8.49 -20.11
CA THR A 14 -20.17 7.28 -20.10
C THR A 14 -20.69 6.24 -19.11
N VAL A 15 -20.29 4.98 -19.31
CA VAL A 15 -20.49 3.94 -18.28
C VAL A 15 -19.55 4.25 -17.12
N CYS A 16 -20.03 4.06 -15.91
CA CYS A 16 -19.26 4.25 -14.68
C CYS A 16 -19.49 3.05 -13.74
N ILE A 17 -18.50 2.77 -12.90
CA ILE A 17 -18.53 1.80 -11.80
C ILE A 17 -18.60 2.56 -10.47
N ASP A 18 -18.01 3.74 -10.39
CA ASP A 18 -18.20 4.69 -9.31
C ASP A 18 -18.12 6.15 -9.80
N ASN A 19 -18.13 7.12 -8.87
CA ASN A 19 -18.10 8.55 -9.22
C ASN A 19 -16.75 9.03 -9.79
N ALA A 20 -15.65 8.30 -9.58
CA ALA A 20 -14.34 8.66 -10.10
C ALA A 20 -14.22 8.44 -11.62
N ASP A 21 -15.10 7.62 -12.20
CA ASP A 21 -15.23 7.43 -13.65
C ASP A 21 -15.96 8.57 -14.36
N CYS A 22 -16.53 9.51 -13.61
CA CYS A 22 -17.31 10.64 -14.11
C CYS A 22 -16.54 11.97 -13.98
N ASP A 23 -16.97 12.98 -14.74
CA ASP A 23 -16.41 14.32 -14.60
C ASP A 23 -16.69 14.89 -13.19
N ALA A 24 -15.89 15.88 -12.75
CA ALA A 24 -15.95 16.41 -11.38
C ALA A 24 -17.30 17.01 -10.97
N ASP A 25 -18.15 17.37 -11.94
CA ASP A 25 -19.52 17.87 -11.77
C ASP A 25 -20.60 16.84 -12.13
N GLU A 26 -20.24 15.56 -12.18
CA GLU A 26 -21.13 14.44 -12.48
C GLU A 26 -21.15 13.40 -11.34
N TYR A 27 -22.09 12.47 -11.40
CA TYR A 27 -22.20 11.31 -10.51
C TYR A 27 -22.60 10.05 -11.28
N CYS A 28 -22.29 8.89 -10.73
CA CYS A 28 -22.65 7.61 -11.33
C CYS A 28 -24.09 7.20 -10.97
N GLU A 29 -25.00 7.20 -11.95
CA GLU A 29 -26.39 6.76 -11.78
C GLU A 29 -26.53 5.26 -12.09
N PHE A 30 -26.46 4.43 -11.05
CA PHE A 30 -26.52 2.97 -11.15
C PHE A 30 -27.85 2.43 -11.69
N SER A 31 -28.97 3.17 -11.58
CA SER A 31 -30.25 2.70 -12.13
C SER A 31 -30.28 2.64 -13.67
N LEU A 32 -29.27 3.22 -14.32
CA LEU A 32 -29.11 3.25 -15.78
C LEU A 32 -28.08 2.26 -16.31
N GLY A 33 -27.47 1.45 -15.44
CA GLY A 33 -26.56 0.38 -15.83
C GLY A 33 -27.06 -1.00 -15.44
N GLU A 34 -26.15 -1.96 -15.50
CA GLU A 34 -26.40 -3.35 -15.15
C GLU A 34 -26.20 -3.57 -13.64
N PRO A 35 -27.03 -4.41 -12.99
CA PRO A 35 -26.85 -4.74 -11.58
C PRO A 35 -25.54 -5.50 -11.36
N ALA A 36 -25.01 -5.41 -10.13
CA ALA A 36 -23.89 -6.23 -9.73
C ALA A 36 -24.23 -7.71 -9.90
N MET A 37 -23.29 -8.49 -10.43
CA MET A 37 -23.44 -9.93 -10.61
C MET A 37 -22.28 -10.66 -9.94
N GLU A 38 -22.63 -11.74 -9.23
CA GLU A 38 -21.65 -12.75 -8.82
C GLU A 38 -21.27 -13.58 -10.05
N GLY A 39 -20.02 -14.06 -10.12
CA GLY A 39 -19.56 -14.92 -11.20
C GLY A 39 -20.50 -16.13 -11.40
N MET A 40 -20.64 -16.59 -12.66
CA MET A 40 -21.55 -17.70 -12.99
C MET A 40 -20.78 -18.89 -13.56
N GLY A 41 -20.87 -20.06 -12.91
CA GLY A 41 -20.34 -21.34 -13.43
C GLY A 41 -19.25 -21.96 -12.57
N GLU A 42 -18.36 -22.77 -13.16
CA GLU A 42 -17.15 -23.29 -12.47
C GLU A 42 -16.10 -22.18 -12.21
N CYS A 43 -16.36 -20.97 -12.71
CA CYS A 43 -15.65 -19.70 -12.47
C CYS A 43 -16.61 -18.67 -11.84
N ALA A 44 -17.17 -19.03 -10.69
CA ALA A 44 -18.12 -18.18 -9.97
C ALA A 44 -17.47 -17.25 -8.94
N GLY A 45 -16.14 -17.22 -8.89
CA GLY A 45 -15.43 -16.28 -8.03
C GLY A 45 -15.39 -14.90 -8.67
N GLY A 46 -15.04 -13.90 -7.86
CA GLY A 46 -14.96 -12.52 -8.30
C GLY A 46 -16.29 -11.75 -8.20
N PHE A 47 -16.21 -10.47 -8.52
CA PHE A 47 -17.28 -9.49 -8.40
C PHE A 47 -17.32 -8.62 -9.65
N GLU A 48 -18.41 -8.73 -10.41
CA GLU A 48 -18.74 -7.72 -11.41
C GLU A 48 -19.54 -6.62 -10.71
N PRO A 49 -18.97 -5.41 -10.53
CA PRO A 49 -19.66 -4.34 -9.86
C PRO A 49 -20.89 -3.90 -10.64
N ALA A 50 -21.87 -3.34 -9.92
CA ALA A 50 -22.97 -2.65 -10.58
C ALA A 50 -22.39 -1.53 -11.45
N THR A 51 -22.93 -1.36 -12.65
CA THR A 51 -22.56 -0.26 -13.53
C THR A 51 -23.66 0.80 -13.51
N GLY A 52 -23.29 2.02 -13.89
CA GLY A 52 -24.21 3.13 -14.06
C GLY A 52 -23.91 3.95 -15.30
N LYS A 53 -24.53 5.12 -15.36
CA LYS A 53 -24.22 6.16 -16.34
C LYS A 53 -23.90 7.47 -15.64
N CYS A 54 -22.86 8.15 -16.09
CA CYS A 54 -22.54 9.48 -15.59
C CYS A 54 -23.66 10.47 -15.94
N LEU A 55 -24.16 11.17 -14.94
CA LEU A 55 -25.16 12.24 -15.05
C LEU A 55 -24.67 13.49 -14.33
N PRO A 56 -25.08 14.70 -14.76
CA PRO A 56 -24.77 15.93 -14.05
C PRO A 56 -25.21 15.86 -12.59
N ALA A 57 -24.30 16.22 -11.69
CA ALA A 57 -24.58 16.33 -10.28
C ALA A 57 -25.60 17.46 -10.05
N PRO A 58 -26.59 17.25 -9.17
CA PRO A 58 -27.53 18.30 -8.83
C PRO A 58 -26.81 19.45 -8.09
N PRO A 59 -27.28 20.70 -8.23
CA PRO A 59 -26.69 21.82 -7.51
C PRO A 59 -26.70 21.58 -6.00
N VAL A 60 -25.61 21.93 -5.31
CA VAL A 60 -25.55 21.88 -3.85
C VAL A 60 -26.24 23.12 -3.27
N CYS A 61 -27.09 22.93 -2.27
CA CYS A 61 -27.77 24.05 -1.62
C CYS A 61 -26.79 24.96 -0.88
N PRO A 62 -26.98 26.29 -0.92
CA PRO A 62 -26.25 27.20 -0.05
C PRO A 62 -26.42 26.81 1.43
N PRO A 63 -25.44 27.13 2.29
CA PRO A 63 -25.58 26.93 3.74
C PRO A 63 -26.89 27.55 4.24
N ASP A 64 -27.60 26.83 5.11
CA ASP A 64 -28.89 27.23 5.72
C ASP A 64 -30.08 27.38 4.75
N ASN A 65 -30.00 26.84 3.53
CA ASN A 65 -31.05 26.94 2.51
C ASN A 65 -31.53 25.56 2.04
N GLU A 66 -31.92 24.72 3.00
CA GLU A 66 -32.47 23.39 2.72
C GLU A 66 -33.90 23.51 2.13
N PRO A 67 -34.24 22.78 1.06
CA PRO A 67 -35.59 22.79 0.50
C PRO A 67 -36.62 22.27 1.51
N GLU A 68 -37.74 23.00 1.70
CA GLU A 68 -38.81 22.52 2.59
C GLU A 68 -39.61 21.35 1.96
N PRO A 69 -40.14 20.42 2.77
CA PRO A 69 -40.97 19.33 2.26
C PRO A 69 -42.20 19.84 1.50
N GLY A 70 -42.24 19.55 0.19
CA GLY A 70 -43.34 19.94 -0.71
C GLY A 70 -43.02 21.11 -1.64
N GLU A 71 -41.84 21.72 -1.51
CA GLU A 71 -41.31 22.66 -2.50
C GLU A 71 -40.65 21.94 -3.68
N GLU A 72 -40.54 22.65 -4.80
CA GLU A 72 -39.82 22.17 -5.98
C GLU A 72 -38.32 22.10 -5.64
N ILE A 73 -37.74 20.89 -5.71
CA ILE A 73 -36.34 20.67 -5.35
C ILE A 73 -35.44 21.30 -6.43
N THR A 74 -34.74 22.38 -6.08
CA THR A 74 -33.79 23.09 -6.97
C THR A 74 -32.32 22.86 -6.62
N CYS A 75 -32.04 22.24 -5.48
CA CYS A 75 -30.71 21.84 -5.03
C CYS A 75 -30.81 20.68 -4.03
N LEU A 76 -29.70 19.97 -3.79
CA LEU A 76 -29.57 19.01 -2.70
C LEU A 76 -28.65 19.57 -1.62
N THR A 77 -28.99 19.38 -0.36
CA THR A 77 -28.07 19.62 0.75
C THR A 77 -26.82 18.77 0.55
N GLU A 78 -25.64 19.32 0.89
CA GLU A 78 -24.39 18.59 0.82
C GLU A 78 -24.51 17.25 1.57
N CYS A 79 -24.25 16.15 0.88
CA CYS A 79 -24.34 14.81 1.45
C CYS A 79 -23.11 14.55 2.32
N GLN A 80 -23.11 15.13 3.53
CA GLN A 80 -22.06 14.90 4.51
C GLN A 80 -22.52 13.83 5.50
N TYR A 81 -21.87 12.66 5.45
CA TYR A 81 -21.97 11.69 6.52
C TYR A 81 -20.90 12.01 7.58
N VAL A 82 -21.33 12.49 8.74
CA VAL A 82 -20.48 12.55 9.93
C VAL A 82 -20.73 11.26 10.71
N PRO A 83 -19.82 10.27 10.69
CA PRO A 83 -20.00 9.07 11.48
C PRO A 83 -20.17 9.45 12.95
N ASP A 84 -21.14 8.82 13.60
CA ASP A 84 -21.13 8.74 15.04
C ASP A 84 -19.78 8.11 15.45
N GLY A 85 -19.02 8.77 16.32
CA GLY A 85 -17.64 8.39 16.66
C GLY A 85 -17.47 7.01 17.33
N SER A 86 -18.49 6.14 17.26
CA SER A 86 -18.43 4.75 17.67
C SER A 86 -17.86 3.86 16.56
N PHE A 87 -16.65 3.36 16.76
CA PHE A 87 -16.11 2.25 15.98
C PHE A 87 -16.40 0.94 16.71
N SER A 88 -17.40 0.17 16.23
CA SER A 88 -17.82 -1.11 16.82
C SER A 88 -17.56 -2.27 15.85
N PRO A 89 -16.28 -2.66 15.62
CA PRO A 89 -15.96 -3.72 14.68
C PRO A 89 -16.54 -5.05 15.15
N VAL A 90 -17.10 -5.82 14.22
CA VAL A 90 -17.51 -7.20 14.43
C VAL A 90 -16.61 -8.12 13.60
N VAL A 91 -16.33 -9.31 14.12
CA VAL A 91 -15.49 -10.29 13.41
C VAL A 91 -16.23 -10.74 12.15
N LYS A 92 -15.65 -10.44 10.98
CA LYS A 92 -16.12 -10.98 9.69
C LYS A 92 -15.62 -12.41 9.49
N HIS A 93 -14.31 -12.61 9.60
CA HIS A 93 -13.64 -13.91 9.53
C HIS A 93 -12.48 -13.98 10.54
N HIS A 94 -12.07 -15.20 10.90
CA HIS A 94 -10.96 -15.43 11.82
C HIS A 94 -10.19 -16.69 11.44
N TRP A 95 -8.94 -16.52 11.01
CA TRP A 95 -8.00 -17.61 10.82
C TRP A 95 -7.33 -17.94 12.16
N SER A 96 -7.40 -19.20 12.59
CA SER A 96 -6.98 -19.61 13.94
C SER A 96 -5.96 -20.74 13.97
N SER A 97 -5.29 -20.98 12.84
CA SER A 97 -4.44 -22.16 12.65
C SER A 97 -2.99 -21.97 13.09
N GLY A 98 -2.55 -20.74 13.38
CA GLY A 98 -1.13 -20.46 13.65
C GLY A 98 -0.86 -19.09 14.29
N THR A 99 0.41 -18.70 14.27
CA THR A 99 0.90 -17.42 14.82
C THR A 99 1.57 -16.58 13.76
N VAL A 100 1.23 -15.28 13.72
CA VAL A 100 1.68 -14.30 12.71
C VAL A 100 2.26 -13.08 13.44
N MET A 101 3.35 -12.52 12.92
CA MET A 101 4.01 -11.33 13.50
C MET A 101 4.62 -10.45 12.41
N MET A 102 3.84 -10.19 11.37
CA MET A 102 4.13 -9.35 10.20
C MET A 102 2.79 -8.82 9.65
N ALA A 103 2.83 -7.75 8.84
CA ALA A 103 1.63 -7.12 8.29
C ALA A 103 1.16 -7.83 7.00
N PRO A 104 -0.03 -8.47 6.95
CA PRO A 104 -0.46 -9.21 5.77
C PRO A 104 -0.55 -8.30 4.54
N ILE A 105 -0.28 -8.85 3.36
CA ILE A 105 -0.60 -8.19 2.09
C ILE A 105 -1.91 -8.74 1.53
N VAL A 106 -2.58 -7.94 0.70
CA VAL A 106 -3.83 -8.30 0.03
C VAL A 106 -3.67 -8.00 -1.45
N ILE A 107 -3.68 -9.02 -2.30
CA ILE A 107 -3.40 -8.96 -3.75
C ILE A 107 -4.23 -10.00 -4.49
N GLN A 108 -4.48 -9.81 -5.78
CA GLN A 108 -5.12 -10.82 -6.62
C GLN A 108 -4.09 -11.79 -7.20
N LEU A 109 -4.33 -13.09 -7.05
CA LEU A 109 -3.42 -14.13 -7.54
C LEU A 109 -3.94 -14.84 -8.79
N ASP A 110 -5.24 -14.93 -8.99
CA ASP A 110 -5.83 -15.70 -10.08
C ASP A 110 -7.13 -15.10 -10.62
N ASP A 111 -7.46 -15.53 -11.83
CA ASP A 111 -8.65 -15.13 -12.58
C ASP A 111 -9.83 -15.98 -12.10
N ASP A 112 -10.56 -15.44 -11.13
CA ASP A 112 -11.68 -16.11 -10.46
C ASP A 112 -12.96 -16.08 -11.30
N ASN A 113 -13.07 -15.10 -12.19
CA ASN A 113 -14.23 -14.85 -13.04
C ASN A 113 -14.08 -15.41 -14.48
N CYS A 114 -12.90 -15.91 -14.83
CA CYS A 114 -12.51 -16.50 -16.11
C CYS A 114 -12.62 -15.57 -17.33
N ASP A 115 -12.40 -14.27 -17.16
CA ASP A 115 -12.35 -13.30 -18.27
C ASP A 115 -10.96 -13.21 -18.94
N GLY A 116 -9.96 -13.92 -18.40
CA GLY A 116 -8.60 -14.01 -18.90
C GLY A 116 -7.68 -12.91 -18.40
N VAL A 117 -8.12 -12.08 -17.46
CA VAL A 117 -7.30 -11.06 -16.79
C VAL A 117 -7.40 -11.23 -15.27
N VAL A 118 -6.33 -10.85 -14.56
CA VAL A 118 -6.35 -10.78 -13.09
C VAL A 118 -6.40 -9.31 -12.70
N ASN A 119 -7.50 -8.86 -12.10
CA ASN A 119 -7.76 -7.46 -11.80
C ASN A 119 -8.67 -7.28 -10.56
N GLU A 120 -9.16 -6.06 -10.34
CA GLU A 120 -10.01 -5.71 -9.19
C GLU A 120 -11.33 -6.49 -9.09
N LYS A 121 -11.72 -7.20 -10.14
CA LYS A 121 -12.91 -8.04 -10.19
C LYS A 121 -12.66 -9.45 -9.68
N ASP A 122 -11.43 -9.86 -9.48
CA ASP A 122 -11.10 -11.15 -8.87
C ASP A 122 -11.12 -11.07 -7.35
N ILE A 123 -11.21 -12.23 -6.69
CA ILE A 123 -11.20 -12.27 -5.23
C ILE A 123 -9.77 -11.98 -4.78
N PRO A 124 -9.52 -10.95 -3.97
CA PRO A 124 -8.18 -10.73 -3.46
C PRO A 124 -7.83 -11.76 -2.40
N GLU A 125 -6.64 -12.34 -2.51
CA GLU A 125 -6.05 -13.20 -1.49
C GLU A 125 -5.37 -12.39 -0.40
N ILE A 126 -5.38 -12.94 0.81
CA ILE A 126 -4.63 -12.45 1.96
C ILE A 126 -3.40 -13.34 2.12
N LEU A 127 -2.21 -12.74 2.07
CA LEU A 127 -0.95 -13.46 2.21
C LEU A 127 -0.19 -13.01 3.46
N PHE A 128 0.38 -13.99 4.17
CA PHE A 128 1.12 -13.75 5.41
C PHE A 128 2.02 -14.93 5.79
N HIS A 129 3.04 -14.64 6.59
CA HIS A 129 3.87 -15.65 7.22
C HIS A 129 3.29 -16.15 8.54
N GLU A 130 3.11 -17.47 8.64
CA GLU A 130 3.06 -18.18 9.92
C GLU A 130 4.49 -18.42 10.42
N PHE A 131 4.72 -18.34 11.74
CA PHE A 131 5.92 -18.86 12.39
C PHE A 131 5.62 -19.97 13.41
N PHE A 132 6.57 -20.86 13.65
CA PHE A 132 6.39 -22.02 14.54
C PHE A 132 7.25 -21.96 15.81
N GLY A 133 6.70 -22.43 16.93
CA GLY A 133 7.45 -22.64 18.17
C GLY A 133 8.02 -21.36 18.81
N GLY A 134 7.51 -20.18 18.44
CA GLY A 134 8.05 -18.90 18.88
C GLY A 134 9.22 -18.38 18.03
N ASP A 135 9.67 -19.12 17.01
CA ASP A 135 10.82 -18.75 16.18
C ASP A 135 10.39 -17.96 14.95
N TYR A 136 10.08 -16.68 15.16
CA TYR A 136 9.72 -15.74 14.10
C TYR A 136 10.91 -15.29 13.24
N ASN A 137 12.12 -15.82 13.45
CA ASN A 137 13.28 -15.47 12.62
C ASN A 137 13.69 -16.59 11.67
N HIS A 138 13.41 -17.86 12.01
CA HIS A 138 13.92 -18.99 11.23
C HIS A 138 12.95 -20.15 11.08
N ASN A 139 11.65 -19.99 11.30
CA ASN A 139 10.74 -21.12 11.11
C ASN A 139 9.40 -20.67 10.58
N GLY A 140 9.39 -20.33 9.29
CA GLY A 140 8.25 -19.74 8.60
C GLY A 140 7.56 -20.64 7.60
N ARG A 141 6.28 -20.34 7.35
CA ARG A 141 5.49 -20.79 6.19
C ARG A 141 4.72 -19.59 5.65
N LEU A 142 4.76 -19.36 4.34
CA LEU A 142 3.88 -18.40 3.68
C LEU A 142 2.54 -19.08 3.41
N HIS A 143 1.44 -18.40 3.71
CA HIS A 143 0.09 -18.80 3.34
C HIS A 143 -0.49 -17.81 2.34
N ALA A 144 -1.25 -18.32 1.39
CA ALA A 144 -2.23 -17.56 0.63
C ALA A 144 -3.62 -18.10 0.95
N ILE A 145 -4.49 -17.24 1.47
CA ILE A 145 -5.88 -17.58 1.78
C ILE A 145 -6.82 -16.67 1.01
N SER A 146 -7.95 -17.20 0.59
CA SER A 146 -9.05 -16.47 -0.04
C SER A 146 -10.31 -16.57 0.80
N ILE A 147 -11.26 -15.68 0.57
CA ILE A 147 -12.60 -15.73 1.18
C ILE A 147 -13.61 -16.06 0.09
N VAL A 148 -13.95 -17.35 -0.04
CA VAL A 148 -14.89 -17.86 -1.04
C VAL A 148 -16.19 -18.25 -0.33
N ASP A 149 -17.33 -17.74 -0.80
CA ASP A 149 -18.65 -17.96 -0.18
C ASP A 149 -18.69 -17.69 1.33
N GLY A 150 -17.93 -16.67 1.77
CA GLY A 150 -17.81 -16.30 3.19
C GLY A 150 -17.01 -17.30 4.05
N GLN A 151 -16.30 -18.25 3.43
CA GLN A 151 -15.42 -19.20 4.10
C GLN A 151 -13.95 -18.91 3.79
N ILE A 152 -13.08 -19.13 4.77
CA ILE A 152 -11.63 -19.08 4.55
C ILE A 152 -11.22 -20.34 3.79
N VAL A 153 -10.57 -20.16 2.64
CA VAL A 153 -10.01 -21.22 1.80
C VAL A 153 -8.50 -21.02 1.72
N GLU A 154 -7.71 -22.03 2.07
CA GLU A 154 -6.27 -22.03 1.79
C GLU A 154 -6.06 -22.36 0.32
N LYS A 155 -5.55 -21.40 -0.45
CA LYS A 155 -5.24 -21.58 -1.88
C LYS A 155 -3.98 -22.44 -2.00
N TRP A 156 -2.94 -22.03 -1.29
CA TRP A 156 -1.68 -22.75 -1.20
C TRP A 156 -0.88 -22.29 0.02
N ALA A 157 0.16 -23.07 0.33
CA ALA A 157 1.15 -22.70 1.32
C ALA A 157 2.55 -23.04 0.83
N PHE A 158 3.52 -22.19 1.15
CA PHE A 158 4.90 -22.31 0.70
C PHE A 158 5.86 -22.37 1.89
N GLN A 159 6.58 -23.49 2.01
CA GLN A 159 7.57 -23.73 3.06
C GLN A 159 8.82 -24.40 2.47
N PRO A 160 9.76 -23.60 1.95
CA PRO A 160 10.95 -24.12 1.28
C PRO A 160 11.94 -24.72 2.29
N ALA A 161 12.65 -25.78 1.89
CA ALA A 161 13.68 -26.42 2.71
C ALA A 161 15.07 -25.77 2.60
N THR A 162 15.35 -25.07 1.49
CA THR A 162 16.60 -24.35 1.21
C THR A 162 16.32 -22.86 1.03
N ASP A 163 17.29 -22.00 1.38
CA ASP A 163 17.13 -20.53 1.43
C ASP A 163 15.82 -20.16 2.14
N ARG A 164 15.61 -20.69 3.34
CA ARG A 164 14.32 -20.65 4.04
C ARG A 164 13.83 -19.21 4.22
N ILE A 165 12.52 -19.02 4.21
CA ILE A 165 11.90 -17.69 4.39
C ILE A 165 12.01 -17.23 5.84
N HIS A 166 12.15 -15.93 6.05
CA HIS A 166 12.22 -15.33 7.38
C HIS A 166 10.83 -14.79 7.78
N PRO A 167 10.06 -15.47 8.66
CA PRO A 167 8.65 -15.16 8.87
C PRO A 167 8.34 -13.86 9.63
N GLY A 168 9.35 -13.24 10.24
CA GLY A 168 9.25 -11.92 10.87
C GLY A 168 9.69 -10.76 9.98
N ARG A 169 9.88 -10.98 8.68
CA ARG A 169 10.10 -9.91 7.67
C ARG A 169 8.83 -9.73 6.85
N GLU A 170 8.72 -8.56 6.23
CA GLU A 170 7.58 -8.27 5.36
C GLU A 170 7.74 -8.93 3.99
N ILE A 171 6.63 -8.99 3.27
CA ILE A 171 6.51 -9.50 1.92
C ILE A 171 5.98 -8.40 1.00
N ALA A 172 6.32 -8.47 -0.28
CA ALA A 172 5.77 -7.60 -1.31
C ALA A 172 5.12 -8.46 -2.40
N GLY A 173 4.02 -7.98 -2.96
CA GLY A 173 3.34 -8.62 -4.07
C GLY A 173 3.07 -7.63 -5.20
N GLY A 174 3.20 -8.09 -6.43
CA GLY A 174 3.00 -7.30 -7.64
C GLY A 174 3.45 -8.07 -8.88
N ASP A 175 3.09 -7.56 -10.05
CA ASP A 175 3.50 -8.12 -11.34
C ASP A 175 5.01 -7.90 -11.57
N LEU A 176 5.76 -8.99 -11.71
CA LEU A 176 7.21 -8.96 -11.92
C LEU A 176 7.64 -9.36 -13.33
N ASP A 177 6.79 -10.05 -14.08
CA ASP A 177 7.17 -10.66 -15.36
C ASP A 177 6.14 -10.48 -16.50
N GLY A 178 5.04 -9.78 -16.24
CA GLY A 178 3.96 -9.49 -17.17
C GLY A 178 2.99 -10.66 -17.36
N VAL A 179 3.09 -11.73 -16.56
CA VAL A 179 2.13 -12.84 -16.56
C VAL A 179 0.96 -12.47 -15.62
N PRO A 180 -0.30 -12.71 -16.02
CA PRO A 180 -1.43 -12.42 -15.14
C PRO A 180 -1.36 -13.15 -13.80
N GLY A 181 -1.60 -12.41 -12.72
CA GLY A 181 -1.45 -12.85 -11.33
C GLY A 181 -0.24 -12.21 -10.67
N SER A 182 -0.38 -11.73 -9.44
CA SER A 182 0.75 -11.08 -8.76
C SER A 182 1.76 -12.10 -8.23
N GLU A 183 3.05 -11.90 -8.53
CA GLU A 183 4.16 -12.61 -7.88
C GLU A 183 4.35 -12.12 -6.45
N ILE A 184 5.08 -12.91 -5.66
CA ILE A 184 5.37 -12.61 -4.26
C ILE A 184 6.86 -12.68 -4.01
N VAL A 185 7.41 -11.60 -3.46
CA VAL A 185 8.81 -11.50 -3.03
C VAL A 185 8.91 -11.50 -1.50
N MET A 186 9.82 -12.34 -1.00
CA MET A 186 10.05 -12.57 0.42
C MET A 186 11.53 -12.48 0.78
N CYS A 187 11.81 -12.10 2.02
CA CYS A 187 13.14 -12.22 2.59
C CYS A 187 13.45 -13.65 3.04
N THR A 188 14.69 -14.08 2.84
CA THR A 188 15.22 -15.35 3.37
C THR A 188 15.97 -15.15 4.69
N GLU A 189 16.17 -16.25 5.44
CA GLU A 189 17.00 -16.30 6.65
C GLU A 189 18.45 -15.86 6.39
N ASP A 190 18.93 -16.03 5.16
CA ASP A 190 20.29 -15.70 4.72
C ASP A 190 20.40 -14.28 4.11
N ASN A 191 19.43 -13.40 4.38
CA ASN A 191 19.38 -12.02 3.89
C ASN A 191 19.33 -11.87 2.36
N LYS A 192 18.75 -12.85 1.67
CA LYS A 192 18.46 -12.79 0.22
C LYS A 192 16.99 -12.49 0.00
N LEU A 193 16.63 -12.25 -1.27
CA LEU A 193 15.25 -12.28 -1.74
C LEU A 193 14.94 -13.63 -2.38
N ARG A 194 13.68 -14.04 -2.30
CA ARG A 194 13.09 -15.11 -3.10
C ARG A 194 11.77 -14.63 -3.69
N ALA A 195 11.53 -14.97 -4.94
CA ALA A 195 10.22 -14.84 -5.56
C ALA A 195 9.52 -16.19 -5.76
N VAL A 196 8.19 -16.17 -5.67
CA VAL A 196 7.29 -17.23 -6.13
C VAL A 196 6.24 -16.61 -7.05
N ASP A 197 5.71 -17.42 -7.97
CA ASP A 197 4.56 -17.05 -8.79
C ASP A 197 3.26 -16.98 -7.98
N ALA A 198 2.20 -16.51 -8.61
CA ALA A 198 0.87 -16.40 -8.00
C ALA A 198 0.29 -17.75 -7.50
N ALA A 199 0.79 -18.88 -8.00
CA ALA A 199 0.42 -20.23 -7.56
C ALA A 199 1.36 -20.78 -6.46
N GLY A 200 2.32 -19.99 -5.99
CA GLY A 200 3.28 -20.37 -4.95
C GLY A 200 4.44 -21.22 -5.44
N ASN A 201 4.69 -21.32 -6.75
CA ASN A 201 5.85 -22.02 -7.30
C ASN A 201 7.10 -21.13 -7.26
N PRO A 202 8.28 -21.66 -6.93
CA PRO A 202 9.53 -20.89 -6.93
C PRO A 202 9.89 -20.34 -8.31
N LEU A 203 10.21 -19.04 -8.36
CA LEU A 203 10.75 -18.38 -9.56
C LEU A 203 12.27 -18.25 -9.46
N TRP A 204 12.75 -17.46 -8.51
CA TRP A 204 14.18 -17.20 -8.33
C TRP A 204 14.55 -16.96 -6.86
N VAL A 205 15.86 -17.04 -6.58
CA VAL A 205 16.47 -16.59 -5.33
C VAL A 205 17.64 -15.69 -5.69
N SER A 206 17.71 -14.49 -5.13
CA SER A 206 18.76 -13.54 -5.48
C SER A 206 20.14 -14.05 -5.07
N SER A 207 21.16 -13.71 -5.85
CA SER A 207 22.55 -13.91 -5.42
C SER A 207 22.99 -12.88 -4.39
N TYR A 208 22.36 -11.70 -4.40
CA TYR A 208 22.54 -10.66 -3.39
C TYR A 208 22.09 -11.15 -2.02
N ALA A 209 22.94 -10.95 -1.01
CA ALA A 209 22.72 -11.36 0.38
C ALA A 209 23.07 -10.22 1.37
N GLY A 210 22.94 -8.96 0.94
CA GLY A 210 23.38 -7.77 1.69
C GLY A 210 22.40 -7.24 2.73
N GLY A 211 21.25 -7.90 2.91
CA GLY A 211 20.17 -7.46 3.80
C GLY A 211 18.81 -7.60 3.13
N CYS A 212 17.79 -8.02 3.88
CA CYS A 212 16.40 -7.96 3.46
C CYS A 212 15.50 -7.89 4.70
N ILE A 213 14.77 -6.78 4.86
CA ILE A 213 13.76 -6.63 5.91
C ILE A 213 12.39 -6.30 5.31
N HIS A 214 12.35 -5.38 4.35
CA HIS A 214 11.14 -4.88 3.70
C HIS A 214 11.40 -4.74 2.19
N PRO A 215 11.03 -5.74 1.37
CA PRO A 215 11.05 -5.56 -0.07
C PRO A 215 9.96 -4.56 -0.50
N SER A 216 10.23 -3.78 -1.53
CA SER A 216 9.25 -2.93 -2.22
C SER A 216 9.34 -3.20 -3.71
N ILE A 217 8.21 -3.28 -4.41
CA ILE A 217 8.15 -3.49 -5.86
C ILE A 217 7.81 -2.15 -6.51
N VAL A 218 8.61 -1.75 -7.50
CA VAL A 218 8.47 -0.44 -8.18
C VAL A 218 9.20 -0.48 -9.52
N ASP A 219 8.58 0.06 -10.57
CA ASP A 219 9.26 0.36 -11.83
C ASP A 219 10.11 1.63 -11.64
N MET A 220 11.39 1.45 -11.29
CA MET A 220 12.28 2.56 -10.94
C MET A 220 12.73 3.37 -12.14
N ASN A 221 12.71 2.75 -13.32
CA ASN A 221 13.32 3.30 -14.52
C ASN A 221 12.28 3.73 -15.58
N GLY A 222 11.01 3.38 -15.38
CA GLY A 222 9.88 3.74 -16.24
C GLY A 222 9.76 2.91 -17.52
N ASP A 223 10.37 1.73 -17.59
CA ASP A 223 10.32 0.85 -18.77
C ASP A 223 9.13 -0.12 -18.78
N GLY A 224 8.30 -0.10 -17.73
CA GLY A 224 7.15 -0.97 -17.56
C GLY A 224 7.48 -2.33 -16.95
N LEU A 225 8.72 -2.56 -16.52
CA LEU A 225 9.14 -3.74 -15.75
C LEU A 225 9.46 -3.33 -14.32
N ALA A 226 9.03 -4.15 -13.37
CA ALA A 226 9.26 -3.83 -11.97
C ALA A 226 10.66 -4.23 -11.50
N GLU A 227 11.27 -3.36 -10.68
CA GLU A 227 12.38 -3.70 -9.81
C GLU A 227 11.91 -3.98 -8.37
N VAL A 228 12.72 -4.73 -7.64
CA VAL A 228 12.57 -4.96 -6.20
C VAL A 228 13.64 -4.17 -5.45
N LEU A 229 13.21 -3.24 -4.62
CA LEU A 229 14.05 -2.50 -3.71
C LEU A 229 14.17 -3.22 -2.37
N ILE A 230 15.39 -3.28 -1.86
CA ILE A 230 15.76 -3.64 -0.49
C ILE A 230 16.79 -2.62 0.00
N GLU A 231 17.09 -2.59 1.30
CA GLU A 231 17.82 -1.49 1.95
C GLU A 231 19.10 -1.06 1.22
N ARG A 232 19.79 -1.99 0.56
CA ARG A 232 21.09 -1.72 -0.07
C ARG A 232 21.13 -2.09 -1.55
N ALA A 233 20.03 -2.53 -2.14
CA ALA A 233 20.06 -3.00 -3.51
C ALA A 233 18.75 -2.79 -4.26
N MET A 234 18.91 -2.67 -5.57
CA MET A 234 17.85 -2.76 -6.56
C MET A 234 18.06 -4.05 -7.34
N ILE A 235 17.03 -4.89 -7.38
CA ILE A 235 17.05 -6.21 -7.98
C ILE A 235 16.03 -6.25 -9.12
N ASP A 236 16.39 -6.85 -10.23
CA ASP A 236 15.49 -7.08 -11.36
C ASP A 236 14.34 -8.01 -10.92
N GLY A 237 13.09 -7.57 -11.09
CA GLY A 237 11.91 -8.28 -10.59
C GLY A 237 11.70 -9.64 -11.25
N ALA A 238 11.91 -9.72 -12.56
CA ALA A 238 11.69 -10.95 -13.33
C ALA A 238 12.76 -12.01 -13.06
N THR A 239 14.03 -11.61 -12.88
CA THR A 239 15.17 -12.53 -12.87
C THR A 239 15.87 -12.69 -11.53
N GLY A 240 15.65 -11.77 -10.58
CA GLY A 240 16.38 -11.73 -9.32
C GLY A 240 17.85 -11.27 -9.45
N ALA A 241 18.23 -10.72 -10.59
CA ALA A 241 19.58 -10.21 -10.84
C ALA A 241 19.82 -8.88 -10.11
N THR A 242 21.01 -8.71 -9.54
CA THR A 242 21.37 -7.43 -8.91
C THR A 242 21.65 -6.37 -9.96
N LEU A 243 20.86 -5.29 -9.94
CA LEU A 243 21.03 -4.14 -10.82
C LEU A 243 21.91 -3.07 -10.18
N LEU A 244 21.73 -2.85 -8.88
CA LEU A 244 22.48 -1.86 -8.11
C LEU A 244 22.76 -2.35 -6.68
N ASP A 245 23.93 -2.02 -6.15
CA ASP A 245 24.29 -2.14 -4.73
C ASP A 245 24.79 -0.77 -4.26
N ILE A 246 24.10 -0.18 -3.27
CA ILE A 246 24.40 1.15 -2.71
C ILE A 246 25.12 1.03 -1.35
N PRO A 247 25.77 2.09 -0.84
CA PRO A 247 26.42 2.07 0.47
C PRO A 247 25.47 1.78 1.66
N GLU A 248 26.03 1.36 2.79
CA GLU A 248 25.23 1.01 3.99
C GLU A 248 24.61 2.26 4.63
N GLY A 249 23.54 2.04 5.41
CA GLY A 249 23.02 3.05 6.34
C GLY A 249 21.89 3.94 5.80
N ILE A 250 21.24 3.57 4.70
CA ILE A 250 20.01 4.25 4.24
C ILE A 250 18.75 3.78 5.01
N GLY A 251 18.74 2.54 5.49
CA GLY A 251 17.58 1.94 6.18
C GLY A 251 16.58 1.34 5.19
N THR A 252 15.31 1.23 5.58
CA THR A 252 14.26 0.78 4.66
C THR A 252 14.04 1.84 3.57
N VAL A 253 13.65 1.39 2.38
CA VAL A 253 13.61 2.21 1.17
C VAL A 253 12.29 2.09 0.44
N THR A 254 11.96 3.13 -0.32
CA THR A 254 10.85 3.16 -1.30
C THR A 254 11.31 3.92 -2.55
N GLY A 255 10.53 3.90 -3.62
CA GLY A 255 10.79 4.66 -4.85
C GLY A 255 9.95 5.94 -4.88
N ALA A 256 10.57 7.10 -5.10
CA ALA A 256 9.86 8.37 -5.29
C ALA A 256 10.73 9.39 -6.03
N ASP A 257 10.12 10.19 -6.90
CA ASP A 257 10.75 11.37 -7.51
C ASP A 257 10.73 12.51 -6.48
N ILE A 258 11.80 12.65 -5.69
CA ILE A 258 11.85 13.64 -4.61
C ILE A 258 12.40 15.00 -5.07
N ASN A 259 13.01 15.03 -6.25
CA ASN A 259 13.68 16.22 -6.78
C ASN A 259 12.87 16.90 -7.93
N SER A 260 11.75 16.28 -8.33
CA SER A 260 10.85 16.69 -9.42
C SER A 260 11.49 16.73 -10.80
N ASP A 261 12.40 15.80 -11.11
CA ASP A 261 13.04 15.67 -12.42
C ASP A 261 12.39 14.60 -13.33
N GLY A 262 11.40 13.87 -12.81
CA GLY A 262 10.66 12.82 -13.53
C GLY A 262 11.30 11.43 -13.44
N GLU A 263 12.44 11.29 -12.76
CA GLU A 263 13.06 9.99 -12.45
C GLU A 263 12.81 9.63 -10.97
N LEU A 264 12.65 8.34 -10.67
CA LEU A 264 12.49 7.89 -9.28
C LEU A 264 13.85 7.76 -8.59
N GLU A 265 13.93 8.25 -7.34
CA GLU A 265 15.02 7.94 -6.43
C GLU A 265 14.69 6.75 -5.52
N ILE A 266 15.74 6.04 -5.10
CA ILE A 266 15.71 5.13 -3.96
C ILE A 266 15.77 5.99 -2.69
N VAL A 267 14.63 6.16 -2.04
CA VAL A 267 14.46 7.06 -0.89
C VAL A 267 14.38 6.24 0.39
N GLY A 268 15.29 6.51 1.33
CA GLY A 268 15.22 6.03 2.70
C GLY A 268 14.97 7.15 3.69
N ALA A 269 15.00 6.81 4.97
CA ALA A 269 14.71 7.79 6.02
C ALA A 269 15.74 8.93 6.12
N THR A 270 17.00 8.65 5.79
CA THR A 270 18.11 9.59 6.00
C THR A 270 18.86 9.96 4.72
N LYS A 271 18.66 9.21 3.63
CA LYS A 271 19.39 9.35 2.38
C LYS A 271 18.49 9.04 1.20
N ALA A 272 18.83 9.59 0.04
CA ALA A 272 18.27 9.19 -1.23
C ALA A 272 19.38 8.98 -2.27
N TYR A 273 19.23 7.99 -3.14
CA TYR A 273 20.14 7.71 -4.24
C TYR A 273 19.37 7.63 -5.55
N ASN A 274 19.98 8.04 -6.66
CA ASN A 274 19.43 7.75 -7.98
C ASN A 274 19.70 6.28 -8.38
N ILE A 275 19.05 5.83 -9.45
CA ILE A 275 19.22 4.46 -9.99
C ILE A 275 20.64 4.14 -10.46
N GLY A 276 21.50 5.15 -10.65
CA GLY A 276 22.93 4.99 -10.92
C GLY A 276 23.79 4.82 -9.67
N GLY A 277 23.21 4.86 -8.47
CA GLY A 277 23.91 4.77 -7.18
C GLY A 277 24.54 6.08 -6.71
N GLY A 278 24.25 7.20 -7.37
CA GLY A 278 24.68 8.53 -6.95
C GLY A 278 23.85 9.04 -5.79
N LEU A 279 24.50 9.57 -4.74
CA LEU A 279 23.82 10.19 -3.60
C LEU A 279 23.13 11.49 -4.05
N VAL A 280 21.82 11.56 -3.84
CA VAL A 280 20.97 12.72 -4.18
C VAL A 280 20.80 13.63 -2.96
N ALA A 281 20.47 13.04 -1.81
CA ALA A 281 20.21 13.76 -0.57
C ALA A 281 20.72 12.99 0.65
N GLU A 282 21.16 13.70 1.70
CA GLU A 282 21.54 13.13 2.99
C GLU A 282 21.23 14.11 4.14
N THR A 283 20.46 13.65 5.13
CA THR A 283 20.17 14.39 6.36
C THR A 283 21.03 13.88 7.53
N SER A 284 21.23 14.73 8.54
CA SER A 284 21.94 14.36 9.78
C SER A 284 21.02 13.84 10.89
N LEU A 285 19.72 13.70 10.59
CA LEU A 285 18.70 13.23 11.51
C LEU A 285 18.46 11.72 11.36
N GLY A 286 17.89 11.09 12.39
CA GLY A 286 17.64 9.66 12.41
C GLY A 286 16.29 9.28 11.81
N GLY A 287 16.07 7.96 11.70
CA GLY A 287 14.84 7.37 11.19
C GLY A 287 15.12 5.98 10.62
N LEU A 288 14.05 5.19 10.45
CA LEU A 288 14.16 3.83 9.87
C LEU A 288 13.28 3.66 8.64
N HIS A 289 12.09 4.27 8.64
CA HIS A 289 11.07 4.13 7.61
C HIS A 289 10.72 5.50 7.01
N PRO A 290 10.82 5.66 5.69
CA PRO A 290 10.28 6.82 4.99
C PRO A 290 8.78 6.64 4.71
N ALA A 291 8.06 7.75 4.73
CA ALA A 291 6.77 7.89 4.05
C ALA A 291 6.80 9.19 3.24
N ILE A 292 6.27 9.14 2.03
CA ILE A 292 6.39 10.22 1.04
C ILE A 292 5.02 10.86 0.84
N GLY A 293 4.97 12.18 0.79
CA GLY A 293 3.75 12.93 0.49
C GLY A 293 3.99 14.43 0.45
N ASP A 294 3.08 15.18 -0.17
CA ASP A 294 3.10 16.64 -0.13
C ASP A 294 2.40 17.11 1.15
N PHE A 295 3.18 17.59 2.13
CA PHE A 295 2.67 17.94 3.47
C PHE A 295 2.49 19.45 3.68
N ASP A 296 2.84 20.26 2.70
CA ASP A 296 2.65 21.71 2.74
C ASP A 296 1.87 22.30 1.55
N LEU A 297 1.42 21.43 0.64
CA LEU A 297 0.62 21.73 -0.55
C LEU A 297 1.36 22.60 -1.57
N ASP A 298 2.69 22.52 -1.63
CA ASP A 298 3.50 23.24 -2.62
C ASP A 298 3.75 22.47 -3.93
N GLY A 299 3.22 21.23 -4.02
CA GLY A 299 3.33 20.34 -5.17
C GLY A 299 4.64 19.56 -5.22
N LYS A 300 5.49 19.64 -4.19
CA LYS A 300 6.70 18.82 -4.05
C LYS A 300 6.50 17.78 -2.95
N PRO A 301 7.12 16.61 -3.09
CA PRO A 301 7.06 15.61 -2.03
C PRO A 301 8.04 15.92 -0.90
N GLU A 302 7.57 15.73 0.31
CA GLU A 302 8.37 15.60 1.52
C GLU A 302 8.51 14.13 1.93
N VAL A 303 9.56 13.86 2.70
CA VAL A 303 9.83 12.60 3.37
C VAL A 303 9.59 12.77 4.86
N ALA A 304 8.56 12.09 5.36
CA ALA A 304 8.24 11.99 6.77
C ALA A 304 8.85 10.73 7.39
N VAL A 305 9.49 10.88 8.55
CA VAL A 305 10.17 9.81 9.26
C VAL A 305 9.94 9.92 10.75
N ILE A 306 9.91 8.78 11.45
CA ILE A 306 9.94 8.74 12.91
C ILE A 306 11.34 8.35 13.38
N ASP A 307 12.00 9.27 14.07
CA ASP A 307 13.26 9.00 14.74
C ASP A 307 13.03 8.27 16.06
N ASN A 308 13.51 7.02 16.11
CA ASN A 308 13.35 6.14 17.25
C ASN A 308 14.66 5.92 18.03
N ASN A 309 15.81 6.35 17.51
CA ASN A 309 17.12 6.06 18.11
C ASN A 309 18.21 7.12 17.80
N GLY A 310 17.86 8.20 17.09
CA GLY A 310 18.78 9.23 16.62
C GLY A 310 18.88 10.44 17.56
N ASN A 311 19.44 11.52 17.01
CA ASN A 311 19.87 12.69 17.76
C ASN A 311 18.71 13.48 18.42
N LEU A 312 17.48 13.33 17.90
CA LEU A 312 16.30 14.00 18.45
C LEU A 312 15.61 13.20 19.56
N GLY A 313 16.03 11.95 19.80
CA GLY A 313 15.46 11.07 20.81
C GLY A 313 14.56 10.00 20.19
N ARG A 314 13.62 9.48 20.98
CA ARG A 314 12.69 8.43 20.56
C ARG A 314 11.35 9.08 20.23
N HIS A 315 10.59 8.53 19.28
CA HIS A 315 9.24 8.99 18.93
C HIS A 315 9.14 10.37 18.27
N HIS A 316 10.19 10.87 17.63
CA HIS A 316 10.16 12.22 17.05
C HIS A 316 9.86 12.19 15.56
N LEU A 317 8.78 12.85 15.14
CA LEU A 317 8.48 13.12 13.75
C LEU A 317 9.47 14.16 13.19
N ILE A 318 10.02 13.82 12.02
CA ILE A 318 10.80 14.71 11.16
C ILE A 318 10.16 14.65 9.78
N ILE A 319 10.06 15.81 9.14
CA ILE A 319 9.67 15.97 7.75
C ILE A 319 10.78 16.76 7.07
N TRP A 320 11.37 16.18 6.03
CA TRP A 320 12.41 16.81 5.23
C TRP A 320 12.08 16.72 3.75
N ARG A 321 12.62 17.63 2.93
CA ARG A 321 12.50 17.57 1.47
C ARG A 321 13.82 17.80 0.79
N TYR A 322 13.91 17.39 -0.47
CA TYR A 322 15.04 17.75 -1.30
C TYR A 322 15.09 19.27 -1.52
N ALA A 323 16.26 19.85 -1.31
CA ALA A 323 16.51 21.27 -1.50
C ALA A 323 17.93 21.48 -2.04
N GLN A 324 18.04 21.60 -3.37
CA GLN A 324 19.33 21.75 -4.04
C GLN A 324 20.14 22.92 -3.48
N GLY A 325 21.41 22.66 -3.13
CA GLY A 325 22.34 23.68 -2.63
C GLY A 325 22.29 23.93 -1.12
N MET A 326 21.35 23.31 -0.41
CA MET A 326 21.40 23.20 1.06
C MET A 326 22.44 22.13 1.48
N PRO A 327 22.97 22.18 2.71
CA PRO A 327 23.83 21.11 3.22
C PRO A 327 23.15 19.73 3.08
N GLY A 328 23.80 18.81 2.38
CA GLY A 328 23.24 17.48 2.09
C GLY A 328 22.08 17.48 1.08
N ASN A 329 21.81 18.60 0.39
CA ASN A 329 20.64 18.83 -0.46
C ASN A 329 19.29 18.62 0.25
N VAL A 330 19.22 18.94 1.55
CA VAL A 330 18.02 18.73 2.37
C VAL A 330 17.58 20.03 3.04
N GLU A 331 16.27 20.26 3.05
CA GLU A 331 15.60 21.24 3.91
C GLU A 331 14.75 20.49 4.95
N ILE A 332 14.87 20.85 6.23
CA ILE A 332 14.02 20.30 7.30
C ILE A 332 12.77 21.18 7.41
N ILE A 333 11.62 20.65 6.99
CA ILE A 333 10.33 21.33 7.01
C ILE A 333 9.72 21.31 8.41
N ARG A 334 9.86 20.19 9.11
CA ARG A 334 9.35 20.00 10.46
C ARG A 334 10.23 19.02 11.23
N ALA A 335 10.47 19.28 12.51
CA ALA A 335 11.19 18.36 13.38
C ALA A 335 10.84 18.62 14.85
N GLY A 336 11.19 17.67 15.72
CA GLY A 336 11.08 17.85 17.16
C GLY A 336 9.68 17.62 17.74
N ILE A 337 8.80 16.95 16.99
CA ILE A 337 7.45 16.62 17.45
C ILE A 337 7.45 15.21 18.02
N ASP A 338 7.33 15.07 19.33
CA ASP A 338 7.10 13.77 19.98
C ASP A 338 5.67 13.30 19.66
N ILE A 339 5.55 12.20 18.91
CA ILE A 339 4.26 11.65 18.48
C ILE A 339 3.44 11.05 19.64
N ASN A 340 4.06 10.77 20.78
CA ASN A 340 3.31 10.38 21.98
C ASN A 340 2.67 11.59 22.67
N GLY A 341 3.11 12.81 22.36
CA GLY A 341 2.59 14.04 22.95
C GLY A 341 2.56 13.99 24.49
N PRO A 342 1.41 14.25 25.15
CA PRO A 342 1.30 14.23 26.60
C PRO A 342 1.06 12.83 27.20
N LEU A 343 1.05 11.76 26.38
CA LEU A 343 0.78 10.42 26.88
C LEU A 343 1.85 9.99 27.89
N SER A 344 1.40 9.45 29.03
CA SER A 344 2.32 8.95 30.04
C SER A 344 2.87 7.59 29.63
N ASN A 345 4.19 7.48 29.57
CA ASN A 345 4.89 6.20 29.41
C ASN A 345 4.45 5.14 30.44
N ALA A 346 3.95 5.55 31.61
CA ALA A 346 3.42 4.66 32.65
C ALA A 346 2.12 3.91 32.24
N LEU A 347 1.51 4.25 31.10
CA LEU A 347 0.42 3.47 30.50
C LEU A 347 0.91 2.10 30.01
N CYS A 348 2.21 1.93 29.80
CA CYS A 348 2.84 0.68 29.45
C CYS A 348 3.54 0.04 30.67
N PRO A 349 3.58 -1.30 30.79
CA PRO A 349 4.33 -1.98 31.84
C PRO A 349 5.82 -1.57 31.83
N VAL A 350 6.40 -1.35 33.01
CA VAL A 350 7.83 -1.02 33.14
C VAL A 350 8.68 -2.07 32.43
N ASN A 351 9.55 -1.63 31.51
CA ASN A 351 10.40 -2.43 30.62
C ASN A 351 9.72 -3.07 29.38
N SER A 352 8.45 -2.78 29.09
CA SER A 352 7.88 -3.12 27.78
C SER A 352 8.46 -2.24 26.68
N ALA A 353 8.38 -2.69 25.42
CA ALA A 353 8.81 -1.89 24.28
C ALA A 353 8.12 -0.52 24.26
N GLY A 354 6.80 -0.47 24.50
CA GLY A 354 6.00 0.75 24.58
C GLY A 354 6.26 1.65 25.80
N TYR A 355 7.05 1.22 26.80
CA TYR A 355 7.33 2.02 28.01
C TYR A 355 8.36 3.13 27.77
N LYS A 356 9.35 2.88 26.90
CA LYS A 356 10.38 3.88 26.55
C LYS A 356 10.69 3.91 25.06
N GLY A 357 10.03 3.07 24.27
CA GLY A 357 10.23 2.93 22.85
C GLY A 357 8.88 2.75 22.19
N GLY A 358 8.92 2.43 20.91
CA GLY A 358 7.79 2.54 20.01
C GLY A 358 8.23 3.29 18.77
N GLY A 359 7.40 3.21 17.73
CA GLY A 359 7.76 3.63 16.39
C GLY A 359 7.94 2.42 15.48
N GLY A 360 7.25 2.49 14.36
CA GLY A 360 7.34 1.63 13.20
C GLY A 360 7.26 2.53 11.97
N PRO A 361 6.87 2.02 10.80
CA PRO A 361 6.62 2.88 9.66
C PRO A 361 5.54 3.92 9.99
N PRO A 362 5.75 5.22 9.70
CA PRO A 362 4.65 6.18 9.74
C PRO A 362 3.63 5.76 8.67
N THR A 363 2.38 5.53 9.08
CA THR A 363 1.25 5.41 8.15
C THR A 363 0.75 6.82 7.89
N ILE A 364 0.81 7.25 6.63
CA ILE A 364 0.48 8.61 6.21
C ILE A 364 -0.60 8.56 5.15
#